data_AF-A0A927AY55-F1
#
_entry.id   AF-A0A927AY55-F1
#
_cell.length_a   1.000
_cell.length_b   1.000
_cell.length_c   1.000
_cell.angle_alpha   90.00
_cell.angle_beta   90.00
_cell.angle_gamma   90.00
#
_symmetry.space_group_name_H-M   'P 1'
#
loop_
_entity.id
_entity.type
_entity.pdbx_description
1 polymer ?
#
loop_
_entity_poly.entity_id
_entity_poly.type
_entity_poly.pdbx_seq_one_letter_code
_entity_poly.pdbx_strand_id
1 'polypeptide(L)' 'MNRVISQGDRVVVNPTKKGFTRKPYKATVINWMPSGKLKVQPDGDRPTQLVNSDDVKKLSDKPVQNLTTGK' A
#
# COMPACT_ATOMS: atom_id res chain seq x y z
N MET A 1 4.61 -12.38 -11.95
CA MET A 1 4.20 -11.76 -10.67
C MET A 1 2.93 -10.98 -10.90
N ASN A 2 1.81 -11.41 -10.34
CA ASN A 2 0.53 -10.73 -10.49
C ASN A 2 0.52 -9.51 -9.54
N ARG A 3 1.10 -8.37 -9.99
CA ARG A 3 1.26 -7.18 -9.13
C ARG A 3 -0.04 -6.36 -9.13
N VAL A 4 -0.84 -6.58 -8.09
CA VAL A 4 -2.09 -5.85 -7.82
C VAL A 4 -1.85 -4.36 -7.52
N ILE A 5 -0.61 -4.00 -7.14
CA ILE A 5 -0.18 -2.65 -6.80
C ILE A 5 0.79 -2.12 -7.87
N SER A 6 0.45 -0.97 -8.45
CA SER A 6 1.15 -0.28 -9.53
C SER A 6 1.58 1.12 -9.11
N GLN A 7 2.53 1.70 -9.85
CA GLN A 7 2.87 3.12 -9.72
C GLN A 7 1.63 4.00 -9.92
N GLY A 8 1.47 5.01 -9.06
CA GLY A 8 0.31 5.90 -9.04
C GLY A 8 -0.85 5.42 -8.17
N ASP A 9 -0.86 4.16 -7.73
CA ASP A 9 -1.91 3.66 -6.84
C ASP A 9 -1.87 4.35 -5.48
N ARG A 10 -3.05 4.70 -4.96
CA ARG A 10 -3.23 5.04 -3.55
C ARG A 10 -3.23 3.78 -2.70
N VAL A 11 -2.51 3.84 -1.59
CA VAL A 11 -2.35 2.72 -0.67
C VAL A 11 -2.42 3.18 0.78
N VAL A 12 -2.71 2.26 1.68
CA VAL A 12 -2.48 2.38 3.13
C VAL A 12 -1.27 1.55 3.49
N VAL A 13 -0.32 2.16 4.17
CA VAL A 13 0.83 1.47 4.78
C VAL A 13 0.50 1.20 6.24
N ASN A 14 0.70 -0.04 6.69
CA ASN A 14 0.65 -0.49 8.09
C ASN A 14 2.06 -0.90 8.53
N PRO A 15 2.97 0.06 8.79
CA PRO A 15 4.36 -0.31 9.00
C PRO A 15 4.55 -1.01 10.33
N THR A 16 5.22 -2.14 10.30
CA THR A 16 5.67 -2.83 11.51
C THR A 16 7.13 -2.46 11.78
N LYS A 17 7.44 -1.95 12.96
CA LYS A 17 8.83 -1.67 13.38
C LYS A 17 9.16 -2.45 14.64
N LYS A 18 10.09 -3.39 14.55
CA LYS A 18 10.51 -4.26 15.67
C LYS A 18 9.33 -5.00 16.33
N GLY A 19 8.39 -5.50 15.53
CA GLY A 19 7.19 -6.20 16.04
C GLY A 19 6.05 -5.29 16.50
N PHE A 20 6.24 -3.96 16.54
CA PHE A 20 5.18 -3.02 16.89
C PHE A 20 4.57 -2.41 15.64
N THR A 21 3.26 -2.62 15.46
CA THR A 21 2.47 -1.97 14.41
C THR A 21 2.37 -0.47 14.71
N ARG A 22 2.88 0.35 13.79
CA ARG A 22 2.73 1.81 13.87
C ARG A 22 1.37 2.23 13.33
N LYS A 23 1.00 3.49 13.59
CA LYS A 23 -0.23 4.05 13.03
C LYS A 23 -0.20 3.95 11.50
N PRO A 24 -1.27 3.41 10.88
CA PRO A 24 -1.38 3.40 9.43
C PRO A 24 -1.36 4.81 8.86
N TYR A 25 -0.85 4.94 7.64
CA TYR A 25 -0.94 6.18 6.89
C TYR A 25 -1.21 5.92 5.41
N LYS A 26 -1.83 6.91 4.76
CA LYS A 26 -2.09 6.89 3.33
C LYS A 26 -0.85 7.36 2.57
N ALA A 27 -0.60 6.75 1.43
CA ALA A 27 0.52 7.09 0.57
C ALA A 27 0.19 6.77 -0.89
N THR A 28 0.94 7.36 -1.81
CA THR A 28 0.91 7.05 -3.24
C THR A 28 2.15 6.24 -3.61
N VAL A 29 1.98 5.17 -4.38
CA VAL A 29 3.11 4.37 -4.87
C VAL A 29 3.86 5.15 -5.94
N ILE A 30 5.13 5.43 -5.69
CA ILE A 30 6.01 6.08 -6.67
C ILE A 30 6.65 5.05 -7.57
N ASN A 31 7.22 3.99 -7.00
CA ASN A 31 7.90 2.97 -7.79
C ASN A 31 8.12 1.67 -7.00
N TRP A 32 8.28 0.56 -7.71
CA TRP A 32 8.84 -0.68 -7.19
C TRP A 32 10.37 -0.61 -7.21
N MET A 33 11.00 -0.98 -6.11
CA MET A 33 12.44 -1.11 -6.05
C MET A 33 12.89 -2.50 -6.50
N PRO A 34 14.10 -2.65 -7.06
CA PRO A 34 14.66 -3.96 -7.40
C PRO A 34 14.74 -4.92 -6.22
N SER A 35 14.79 -4.39 -5.00
CA SER A 35 14.77 -5.15 -3.74
C SER A 35 13.42 -5.78 -3.39
N GLY A 36 12.37 -5.55 -4.20
CA GLY A 36 11.00 -5.99 -3.91
C GLY A 36 10.23 -5.08 -2.96
N LYS A 37 10.85 -4.00 -2.46
CA LYS A 37 10.18 -2.98 -1.63
C LYS A 37 9.44 -1.95 -2.48
N LEU A 38 8.44 -1.31 -1.88
CA LEU A 38 7.71 -0.20 -2.48
C LEU A 38 8.28 1.13 -2.02
N LYS A 39 8.58 2.01 -2.98
CA LYS A 39 8.83 3.43 -2.72
C LYS A 39 7.47 4.15 -2.76
N VAL A 40 7.10 4.75 -1.64
CA VAL A 40 5.81 5.43 -1.48
C VAL A 40 6.02 6.89 -1.05
N GLN A 41 5.14 7.77 -1.50
CA GLN A 41 5.02 9.16 -1.07
C GLN A 41 3.87 9.22 -0.05
N PRO A 42 4.14 9.39 1.26
CA PRO A 42 3.07 9.57 2.23
C PRO A 42 2.28 10.85 1.92
N ASP A 43 0.99 10.84 2.23
CA ASP A 43 0.16 12.03 2.11
C ASP A 43 0.69 13.17 3.01
N GLY A 44 0.71 14.39 2.46
CA GLY A 44 1.28 15.59 3.10
C GLY A 44 2.75 15.84 2.73
N ASP A 45 3.38 16.79 3.43
CA ASP A 45 4.78 17.19 3.20
C ASP A 45 5.75 16.27 3.95
N ARG A 46 5.69 14.98 3.64
CA ARG A 46 6.57 13.97 4.24
C ARG A 46 7.52 13.42 3.18
N PRO A 47 8.76 13.05 3.55
CA PRO A 47 9.67 12.44 2.59
C PRO A 47 9.17 11.05 2.15
N THR A 48 9.55 10.66 0.94
CA THR A 48 9.27 9.32 0.42
C THR A 48 9.85 8.24 1.34
N GLN A 49 9.14 7.13 1.50
CA GLN A 49 9.58 6.02 2.33
C GLN A 49 9.66 4.72 1.53
N LEU A 50 10.56 3.83 1.98
CA LEU A 50 10.66 2.46 1.50
C LEU A 50 9.93 1.55 2.48
N VAL A 51 8.93 0.84 1.98
CA VAL A 51 8.06 -0.02 2.79
C VAL A 51 8.01 -1.42 2.20
N ASN A 52 7.75 -2.42 3.03
CA ASN A 52 7.56 -3.77 2.54
C ASN A 52 6.20 -3.86 1.83
N SER A 53 6.10 -4.58 0.71
CA SER A 53 4.84 -4.76 0.01
C SER A 53 3.77 -5.44 0.87
N ASP A 54 4.19 -6.29 1.81
CA ASP A 54 3.29 -6.98 2.74
C ASP A 54 2.60 -6.02 3.73
N ASP A 55 3.25 -4.90 4.04
CA ASP A 55 2.71 -3.86 4.92
C ASP A 55 1.77 -2.91 4.16
N VAL A 56 1.58 -3.09 2.85
CA VAL A 56 0.86 -2.16 1.98
C VAL A 56 -0.46 -2.78 1.49
N LYS A 57 -1.55 -2.04 1.65
CA LYS A 57 -2.87 -2.39 1.13
C LYS A 57 -3.33 -1.35 0.13
N LYS A 58 -3.78 -1.78 -1.05
CA LYS A 58 -4.33 -0.88 -2.07
C LYS A 58 -5.66 -0.27 -1.61
N LEU A 59 -5.77 1.05 -1.71
CA LEU A 59 -7.03 1.77 -1.58
C LEU A 59 -7.68 1.81 -2.96
N SER A 60 -8.52 0.82 -3.28
CA SER A 60 -9.37 0.92 -4.46
C SER A 60 -10.51 1.89 -4.20
N ASP A 61 -10.82 2.77 -5.17
CA ASP A 61 -11.99 3.66 -5.18
C ASP A 61 -13.35 2.93 -5.25
N LYS A 62 -13.34 1.61 -5.37
CA LYS A 62 -14.57 0.81 -5.39
C LYS A 62 -14.75 0.17 -4.02
N PRO A 63 -15.93 0.28 -3.38
CA PRO A 63 -16.28 -0.70 -2.38
C PRO A 63 -16.13 -2.07 -3.05
N VAL A 64 -15.40 -2.96 -2.40
CA VAL A 64 -15.44 -4.37 -2.74
C VAL A 64 -16.89 -4.79 -2.50
N GLN A 65 -17.72 -4.70 -3.55
CA GLN A 65 -18.99 -5.39 -3.61
C GLN A 65 -18.61 -6.87 -3.54
N ASN A 66 -18.74 -7.44 -2.35
CA ASN A 66 -19.02 -8.86 -2.23
C ASN A 66 -20.29 -9.11 -3.06
N LEU A 67 -20.12 -9.49 -4.32
CA LEU A 67 -21.13 -10.23 -5.07
C LEU A 67 -21.21 -11.60 -4.38
N THR A 68 -22.01 -11.66 -3.32
CA THR A 68 -22.53 -12.92 -2.80
C THR A 68 -23.40 -13.49 -3.92
N THR A 69 -22.83 -14.40 -4.72
CA THR A 69 -23.60 -15.30 -5.57
C THR A 69 -24.42 -16.20 -4.66
N GLY A 70 -25.67 -15.81 -4.39
CA GLY A 70 -26.71 -16.71 -3.93
C GLY A 70 -27.43 -17.26 -5.15
N LYS A 71 -27.15 -18.51 -5.51
CA LYS A 71 -28.07 -19.35 -6.29
C LYS A 71 -29.06 -19.99 -5.33
#